data_AF-A0A2W4NKT0-F1
#
_entry.id   AF-A0A2W4NKT0-F1
#
_cell.length_a   1.000
_cell.length_b   1.000
_cell.length_c   1.000
_cell.angle_alpha   90.00
_cell.angle_beta   90.00
_cell.angle_gamma   90.00
#
_symmetry.space_group_name_H-M   'P 1'
#
loop_
_entity.id
_entity.type
_entity.pdbx_description
1 polymer ?
#
loop_
_entity_poly.entity_id
_entity_poly.type
_entity_poly.pdbx_seq_one_letter_code
_entity_poly.pdbx_strand_id
1 'polypeptide(L)' 'FDVLLIRHTLEVTTWGERAAGDRVNLEVDLMARYVARLAEAREEA' A
#
# COMPACT_ATOMS: atom_id res chain seq x y z
N PHE A 1 6.50 -7.20 0.52
CA PHE A 1 5.05 -7.49 0.52
C PHE A 1 4.70 -7.87 -0.90
N ASP A 2 3.75 -8.77 -1.08
CA ASP A 2 3.31 -9.24 -2.39
C ASP A 2 1.82 -8.97 -2.54
N VAL A 3 1.37 -8.73 -3.77
CA VAL A 3 -0.03 -8.48 -4.10
C VAL A 3 -0.40 -9.28 -5.34
N LEU A 4 -1.67 -9.67 -5.44
CA LEU A 4 -2.24 -10.27 -6.64
C LEU A 4 -3.17 -9.25 -7.30
N LEU A 5 -2.90 -8.93 -8.57
CA LEU A 5 -3.76 -8.07 -9.36
C LEU A 5 -4.70 -8.93 -10.20
N ILE A 6 -6.00 -8.69 -10.08
CA ILE A 6 -7.00 -9.34 -10.92
C ILE A 6 -6.95 -8.77 -12.35
N ARG A 7 -7.46 -9.53 -13.31
CA ARG A 7 -7.50 -9.16 -14.74
C ARG A 7 -8.05 -7.75 -14.96
N HIS A 8 -9.20 -7.42 -14.37
CA HIS A 8 -9.82 -6.12 -14.57
C HIS A 8 -8.91 -4.96 -14.17
N THR A 9 -8.19 -5.07 -13.05
CA THR A 9 -7.24 -4.05 -12.58
C THR A 9 -6.08 -3.86 -13.55
N LEU A 10 -5.56 -4.95 -14.12
CA LEU A 10 -4.49 -4.88 -15.13
C LEU A 10 -4.96 -4.18 -16.42
N GLU A 11 -6.22 -4.36 -16.80
CA GLU A 11 -6.80 -3.80 -18.04
C GLU A 11 -7.14 -2.31 -17.95
N VAL A 12 -7.59 -1.84 -16.78
CA VAL A 12 -8.12 -0.46 -16.63
C VAL A 12 -7.19 0.47 -15.85
N THR A 13 -5.97 0.03 -15.52
CA THR A 13 -4.96 0.85 -14.84
C THR A 13 -3.60 0.70 -15.54
N THR A 14 -2.60 1.46 -15.11
CA THR A 14 -1.24 1.40 -15.68
C THR A 14 -0.45 0.14 -15.29
N TRP A 15 -1.01 -0.72 -14.43
CA TRP A 15 -0.34 -1.94 -13.95
C TRP A 15 -0.06 -2.97 -15.04
N GLY A 16 -0.87 -3.05 -16.10
CA GLY A 16 -0.63 -3.96 -17.22
C GLY A 16 0.66 -3.68 -18.01
N GLU A 17 1.23 -2.48 -17.87
CA GLU A 17 2.44 -2.03 -18.57
C GLU A 17 3.69 -2.05 -17.69
N ARG A 18 3.55 -2.29 -16.38
CA ARG A 18 4.67 -2.21 -15.44
C ARG A 18 5.60 -3.41 -15.55
N ALA A 19 6.89 -3.17 -15.36
CA ALA A 19 7.94 -4.17 -15.35
C ALA A 19 8.77 -4.13 -14.05
N ALA A 20 9.55 -5.18 -13.82
CA ALA A 20 10.48 -5.22 -12.70
C ALA A 20 11.49 -4.06 -12.80
N GLY A 21 11.64 -3.31 -11.70
CA GLY A 21 12.48 -2.12 -11.62
C GLY A 21 11.71 -0.79 -11.75
N ASP A 22 10.45 -0.83 -12.20
CA ASP A 22 9.61 0.37 -12.24
C ASP A 22 9.34 0.91 -10.83
N ARG A 23 9.40 2.24 -10.70
CA ARG A 23 9.00 2.92 -9.46
C ARG A 23 7.50 3.11 -9.44
N VAL A 24 6.92 2.96 -8.26
CA VAL A 24 5.49 3.19 -8.00
C VAL A 24 5.31 4.15 -6.84
N ASN A 25 4.18 4.84 -6.82
CA ASN A 25 3.78 5.59 -5.64
C ASN A 25 3.26 4.61 -4.60
N LEU A 26 3.83 4.65 -3.40
CA LEU A 26 3.39 3.84 -2.27
C LEU A 26 2.77 4.76 -1.22
N GLU A 27 1.45 4.67 -1.07
CA GLU A 27 0.71 5.35 -0.02
C GLU A 27 0.36 4.34 1.09
N VAL A 28 0.66 4.70 2.33
CA VAL A 28 0.32 3.88 3.50
C VAL A 28 -1.11 4.17 3.94
N ASP A 29 -1.80 3.13 4.41
CA ASP A 29 -3.16 3.26 4.91
C ASP A 29 -3.22 4.23 6.11
N LEU A 30 -4.15 5.18 6.05
CA LEU A 30 -4.33 6.20 7.07
C LEU A 30 -4.73 5.60 8.43
N MET A 31 -5.55 4.55 8.43
CA MET A 31 -5.94 3.83 9.65
C MET A 31 -4.74 3.13 10.27
N ALA A 32 -3.85 2.54 9.47
CA ALA A 32 -2.62 1.95 9.98
C ALA A 32 -1.75 3.01 10.70
N ARG A 33 -1.67 4.23 10.14
CA ARG A 33 -0.98 5.36 10.80
C ARG A 33 -1.62 5.74 12.13
N TYR A 34 -2.96 5.78 12.20
CA TYR A 34 -3.65 6.08 13.45
C TYR A 34 -3.49 4.96 14.49
N VAL A 35 -3.51 3.70 14.07
CA VAL A 35 -3.27 2.55 14.95
C VAL A 35 -1.86 2.59 15.53
N ALA A 36 -0.85 2.89 14.71
CA ALA A 36 0.53 3.06 15.17
C ALA A 36 0.62 4.17 16.24
N ARG A 37 0.04 5.34 15.97
CA ARG A 37 0.02 6.45 16.92
C ARG A 37 -0.71 6.12 18.23
N LEU A 38 -1.81 5.36 18.15
CA LEU A 38 -2.53 4.90 19.35
C LEU A 38 -1.70 3.91 20.17
N ALA A 39 -0.91 3.05 19.50
CA ALA A 39 -0.01 2.12 20.17
C ALA A 39 1.12 2.87 20.89
N GLU A 40 1.76 3.84 20.22
CA GLU A 40 2.79 4.72 20.80
C GLU A 40 2.27 5.43 22.07
N ALA A 41 1.09 6.05 21.99
CA ALA A 41 0.50 6.75 23.13
C ALA A 41 0.14 5.82 24.31
N ARG A 42 -0.06 4.53 24.07
CA ARG A 42 -0.30 3.53 25.14
C ARG A 42 0.99 3.07 25.81
N GLU A 43 2.12 3.11 25.11
CA GLU A 43 3.43 2.76 25.69
C GLU A 43 3.98 3.88 26.59
N GLU A 44 3.56 5.12 26.35
CA GLU A 44 3.94 6.29 27.16
C GLU A 44 3.13 6.46 28.46
N ALA A 45 2.03 5.74 28.62
CA ALA A 45 1.09 5.83 29.75
C ALA A 45 1.34 4.74 30.80
#